data_AF-A0A292R927-F1
#
_entry.id   AF-A0A292R927-F1
#
_cell.length_a   1.000
_cell.length_b   1.000
_cell.length_c   1.000
_cell.angle_alpha   90.00
_cell.angle_beta   90.00
_cell.angle_gamma   90.00
#
_symmetry.space_group_name_H-M   'P 1'
#
loop_
_entity.id
_entity.type
_entity.pdbx_description
1 polymer ?
#
loop_
_entity_poly.entity_id
_entity_poly.type
_entity_poly.pdbx_seq_one_letter_code
_entity_poly.pdbx_strand_id
1 'polypeptide(L)'
;MKNMFKRWYDADAVVSKAIHDLEKAPEESQVRCADYIIDLLKDVELKELSLEDQYNYILKRWYDKNIKVSHAIEYLRLSPDDVRRETALKVVKYLKEIS
;
A
#
# COMPACT_ATOMS: atom_id res chain seq x y z
N MET A 1 11.60 23.40 -2.27
CA MET A 1 12.48 22.21 -2.18
C MET A 1 11.68 21.01 -2.67
N LYS A 2 12.14 20.32 -3.73
CA LYS A 2 11.52 19.08 -4.20
C LYS A 2 11.68 18.04 -3.08
N ASN A 3 10.57 17.49 -2.58
CA ASN A 3 10.62 16.37 -1.65
C ASN A 3 11.48 15.25 -2.27
N MET A 4 12.54 14.85 -1.57
CA MET A 4 13.58 13.95 -2.08
C MET A 4 13.17 12.47 -2.05
N PHE A 5 11.89 12.18 -1.83
CA PHE A 5 11.34 10.83 -1.78
C PHE A 5 11.00 10.34 -3.19
N LYS A 6 11.59 9.22 -3.62
CA LYS A 6 11.33 8.63 -4.94
C LYS A 6 9.92 8.04 -5.03
N ARG A 7 9.36 7.58 -3.92
CA ARG A 7 8.02 6.97 -3.83
C ARG A 7 7.25 7.56 -2.65
N TRP A 8 5.92 7.58 -2.74
CA TRP A 8 5.05 8.16 -1.70
C TRP A 8 5.25 7.50 -0.33
N TYR A 9 5.53 6.19 -0.31
CA TYR A 9 5.75 5.43 0.92
C TYR A 9 7.17 5.55 1.48
N ASP A 10 8.12 6.15 0.74
CA ASP A 10 9.48 6.34 1.25
C ASP A 10 9.54 7.45 2.33
N ALA A 11 8.46 8.23 2.48
CA ALA A 11 8.35 9.25 3.51
C ALA A 11 8.22 8.66 4.94
N ASP A 12 7.77 7.40 5.07
CA ASP A 12 7.65 6.70 6.36
C ASP A 12 8.38 5.35 6.28
N ALA A 13 9.36 5.15 7.16
CA ALA A 13 10.18 3.94 7.19
C ALA A 13 9.37 2.65 7.42
N VAL A 14 8.28 2.70 8.19
CA VAL A 14 7.40 1.55 8.45
C VAL A 14 6.58 1.21 7.22
N VAL A 15 6.03 2.21 6.55
CA VAL A 15 5.26 2.00 5.31
C VAL A 15 6.17 1.50 4.19
N SER A 16 7.36 2.09 4.04
CA SER A 16 8.37 1.63 3.08
C SER A 16 8.74 0.16 3.34
N LYS A 17 8.97 -0.22 4.61
CA LYS A 17 9.25 -1.60 4.99
C LYS A 17 8.09 -2.54 4.63
N ALA A 18 6.85 -2.17 4.95
CA ALA A 18 5.67 -2.98 4.66
C ALA A 18 5.54 -3.28 3.16
N ILE A 19 5.70 -2.25 2.32
CA ILE A 19 5.62 -2.40 0.86
C ILE A 19 6.79 -3.23 0.31
N HIS A 20 8.00 -3.07 0.85
CA HIS A 20 9.17 -3.85 0.44
C HIS A 20 9.08 -5.32 0.85
N ASP A 21 8.61 -5.60 2.07
CA ASP A 21 8.35 -6.98 2.51
C ASP A 21 7.27 -7.63 1.63
N LEU A 22 6.20 -6.89 1.32
CA LEU A 22 5.13 -7.35 0.43
C LEU A 22 5.64 -7.63 -1.00
N GLU A 23 6.47 -6.74 -1.57
CA GLU A 23 7.07 -6.92 -2.90
C GLU A 23 7.89 -8.22 -3.01
N LYS A 24 8.51 -8.64 -1.90
CA LYS A 24 9.33 -9.86 -1.83
C LYS A 24 8.54 -11.12 -1.47
N ALA A 25 7.30 -10.97 -1.00
CA ALA A 25 6.47 -12.11 -0.64
C ALA A 25 6.07 -12.91 -1.90
N PRO A 26 5.81 -14.23 -1.77
CA PRO A 26 5.23 -15.02 -2.85
C PRO A 26 3.91 -14.40 -3.35
N GLU A 27 3.58 -14.57 -4.65
CA GLU A 27 2.39 -13.96 -5.25
C GLU A 27 1.09 -14.29 -4.49
N GLU A 28 0.94 -15.54 -3.99
CA GLU A 28 -0.21 -15.92 -3.15
C GLU A 28 -0.28 -15.09 -1.86
N SER A 29 0.86 -14.90 -1.19
CA SER A 29 0.94 -14.08 0.03
C SER A 29 0.66 -12.61 -0.25
N GLN A 30 1.07 -12.10 -1.42
CA GLN A 30 0.75 -10.73 -1.84
C GLN A 30 -0.76 -10.53 -1.97
N VAL A 31 -1.45 -11.49 -2.59
CA VAL A 31 -2.91 -11.45 -2.77
C VAL A 31 -3.63 -11.55 -1.42
N ARG A 32 -3.22 -12.48 -0.54
CA ARG A 32 -3.78 -12.60 0.82
C ARG A 32 -3.58 -11.32 1.64
N CYS A 33 -2.39 -10.73 1.55
CA CYS A 33 -2.12 -9.47 2.23
C CYS A 33 -2.92 -8.30 1.64
N ALA A 34 -3.21 -8.32 0.33
CA ALA A 34 -4.07 -7.32 -0.28
C ALA A 34 -5.51 -7.40 0.25
N ASP A 35 -6.07 -8.60 0.39
CA ASP A 35 -7.38 -8.80 1.02
C ASP A 35 -7.37 -8.26 2.47
N TYR A 36 -6.32 -8.56 3.23
CA TYR A 36 -6.17 -8.06 4.60
C TYR A 36 -6.10 -6.53 4.70
N ILE A 37 -5.36 -5.87 3.79
CA ILE A 37 -5.27 -4.40 3.75
C ILE A 37 -6.64 -3.78 3.44
N ILE A 38 -7.36 -4.34 2.46
CA ILE A 38 -8.70 -3.88 2.09
C ILE A 38 -9.64 -4.02 3.29
N ASP A 39 -9.61 -5.16 3.98
CA ASP A 39 -10.45 -5.40 5.16
C ASP A 39 -10.17 -4.43 6.31
N LEU A 40 -8.91 -4.01 6.50
CA LEU A 40 -8.53 -3.02 7.51
C LEU A 40 -9.02 -1.60 7.17
N LEU A 41 -9.16 -1.29 5.88
CA LEU A 41 -9.38 0.08 5.40
C LEU A 41 -10.76 0.32 4.80
N LYS A 42 -11.60 -0.72 4.63
CA LYS A 42 -12.92 -0.61 3.98
C LYS A 42 -13.89 0.36 4.67
N ASP A 43 -13.73 0.55 5.99
CA ASP A 43 -14.57 1.45 6.80
C ASP A 43 -13.86 2.78 7.14
N VAL A 44 -12.69 3.03 6.54
CA VAL A 44 -11.90 4.25 6.76
C VAL A 44 -12.27 5.30 5.71
N GLU A 45 -12.42 6.54 6.14
CA GLU A 45 -12.57 7.67 5.22
C GLU A 45 -11.23 7.93 4.49
N LEU A 46 -11.21 7.62 3.19
CA LEU A 46 -10.04 7.77 2.34
C LEU A 46 -10.00 9.17 1.72
N LYS A 47 -8.78 9.72 1.51
CA LYS A 47 -8.58 10.97 0.78
C LYS A 47 -9.15 10.81 -0.65
N GLU A 48 -9.82 11.85 -1.14
CA GLU A 48 -10.33 11.87 -2.51
C GLU A 48 -9.18 11.85 -3.53
N LEU A 49 -9.39 11.12 -4.63
CA LEU A 49 -8.49 11.09 -5.77
C LEU A 49 -8.71 12.33 -6.63
N SER A 50 -7.66 13.13 -6.84
CA SER A 50 -7.73 14.18 -7.86
C SER A 50 -7.82 13.56 -9.26
N LEU A 51 -8.42 14.28 -10.22
CA LEU A 51 -8.43 13.84 -11.62
C LEU A 51 -7.01 13.60 -12.15
N GLU A 52 -6.04 14.42 -11.72
CA GLU A 52 -4.65 14.30 -12.11
C GLU A 52 -3.98 13.04 -11.54
N ASP A 53 -4.34 12.62 -10.32
CA ASP A 53 -3.89 11.36 -9.74
C ASP A 53 -4.42 10.15 -10.51
N GLN A 54 -5.67 10.22 -11.00
CA GLN A 54 -6.29 9.16 -11.79
C GLN A 54 -5.58 8.96 -13.15
N TYR A 55 -5.18 10.05 -13.83
CA TYR A 55 -4.49 9.98 -15.12
C TYR A 55 -3.03 9.53 -15.02
N ASN A 56 -2.34 9.87 -13.92
CA ASN A 56 -0.92 9.53 -13.73
C ASN A 56 -0.69 8.06 -13.28
N TYR A 57 -1.76 7.31 -13.02
CA TYR A 57 -1.73 6.00 -12.36
C TYR A 57 -1.39 4.81 -13.28
N ILE A 58 -0.87 5.05 -14.48
CA ILE A 58 -0.66 3.98 -15.46
C ILE A 58 0.53 3.07 -15.06
N LEU A 59 0.22 1.83 -14.64
CA LEU A 59 0.95 0.55 -14.83
C LEU A 59 2.50 0.58 -14.75
N LYS A 60 3.08 1.30 -13.80
CA LYS A 60 4.55 1.44 -13.69
C LYS A 60 5.16 0.71 -12.50
N ARG A 61 4.33 0.23 -11.56
CA ARG A 61 4.78 -0.34 -10.29
C ARG A 61 4.67 -1.86 -10.32
N TRP A 62 5.46 -2.54 -9.50
CA TRP A 62 5.42 -4.00 -9.41
C TRP A 62 4.01 -4.51 -9.04
N TYR A 63 3.31 -3.80 -8.16
CA TYR A 63 1.98 -4.16 -7.68
C TYR A 63 0.86 -3.89 -8.69
N ASP A 64 1.13 -3.11 -9.75
CA ASP A 64 0.14 -2.86 -10.81
C ASP A 64 -0.10 -4.09 -11.69
N LYS A 65 0.75 -5.12 -11.59
CA LYS A 65 0.59 -6.39 -12.29
C LYS A 65 -0.60 -7.21 -11.78
N ASN A 66 -1.07 -6.94 -10.56
CA ASN A 66 -2.23 -7.59 -9.96
C ASN A 66 -3.21 -6.52 -9.49
N ILE A 67 -4.40 -6.48 -10.12
CA ILE A 67 -5.40 -5.44 -9.86
C ILE A 67 -5.79 -5.35 -8.38
N LYS A 68 -5.86 -6.49 -7.67
CA LYS A 68 -6.22 -6.51 -6.25
C LYS A 68 -5.11 -5.90 -5.39
N VAL A 69 -3.86 -6.27 -5.65
CA VAL A 69 -2.71 -5.73 -4.91
C VAL A 69 -2.56 -4.22 -5.17
N SER A 70 -2.75 -3.78 -6.41
CA SER A 70 -2.77 -2.35 -6.76
C SER A 70 -3.87 -1.60 -6.02
N HIS A 71 -5.10 -2.15 -5.98
CA HIS A 71 -6.23 -1.55 -5.27
C HIS A 71 -5.99 -1.45 -3.76
N ALA A 72 -5.44 -2.50 -3.13
CA ALA A 72 -5.11 -2.50 -1.72
C ALA A 72 -4.03 -1.45 -1.37
N ILE A 73 -2.99 -1.32 -2.20
CA ILE A 73 -1.94 -0.31 -2.01
C ILE A 73 -2.48 1.09 -2.22
N GLU A 74 -3.49 1.26 -3.07
CA GLU A 74 -4.16 2.53 -3.27
C GLU A 74 -5.00 2.93 -2.03
N TYR A 75 -5.72 1.98 -1.43
CA TYR A 75 -6.40 2.21 -0.14
C TYR A 75 -5.39 2.67 0.91
N LEU A 76 -4.24 2.00 0.99
CA LEU A 76 -3.17 2.39 1.90
C LEU A 76 -2.64 3.80 1.58
N ARG A 77 -2.42 4.14 0.31
CA ARG A 77 -1.94 5.47 -0.12
C ARG A 77 -2.93 6.59 0.23
N LEU A 78 -4.22 6.33 0.11
CA LEU A 78 -5.27 7.32 0.34
C LEU A 78 -5.69 7.41 1.81
N SER A 79 -5.39 6.41 2.63
CA SER A 79 -5.68 6.45 4.07
C SER A 79 -4.98 7.61 4.80
N PRO A 80 -5.56 8.13 5.91
CA PRO A 80 -4.91 9.09 6.80
C PRO A 80 -3.53 8.62 7.26
N ASP A 81 -2.60 9.54 7.51
CA ASP A 81 -1.18 9.20 7.69
C ASP A 81 -0.93 8.31 8.93
N ASP A 82 -1.69 8.54 10.00
CA ASP A 82 -1.70 7.73 11.23
C ASP A 82 -2.28 6.33 10.99
N VAL A 83 -3.45 6.24 10.36
CA VAL A 83 -4.10 4.97 9.98
C VAL A 83 -3.21 4.16 9.03
N ARG A 84 -2.53 4.84 8.11
CA ARG A 84 -1.60 4.24 7.15
C ARG A 84 -0.42 3.60 7.84
N ARG A 85 0.20 4.32 8.77
CA ARG A 85 1.33 3.81 9.57
C ARG A 85 0.90 2.62 10.42
N GLU A 86 -0.27 2.69 11.05
CA GLU A 86 -0.82 1.57 11.84
C GLU A 86 -1.10 0.35 10.96
N THR A 87 -1.73 0.55 9.81
CA THR A 87 -1.99 -0.50 8.82
C THR A 87 -0.68 -1.14 8.33
N ALA A 88 0.35 -0.35 8.07
CA ALA A 88 1.66 -0.85 7.67
C ALA A 88 2.31 -1.73 8.76
N LEU A 89 2.17 -1.40 10.06
CA LEU A 89 2.61 -2.27 11.15
C LEU A 89 1.87 -3.61 11.16
N LYS A 90 0.54 -3.56 10.98
CA LYS A 90 -0.30 -4.76 10.88
C LYS A 90 0.10 -5.63 9.68
N VAL A 91 0.38 -5.03 8.53
CA VAL A 91 0.87 -5.72 7.32
C VAL A 91 2.20 -6.42 7.57
N VAL A 92 3.20 -5.72 8.15
CA VAL A 92 4.50 -6.34 8.46
C VAL A 92 4.34 -7.52 9.40
N LYS A 93 3.43 -7.42 10.39
CA LYS A 93 3.13 -8.53 11.30
C LYS A 93 2.45 -9.68 10.56
N TYR A 94 1.39 -9.40 9.80
CA TYR A 94 0.61 -10.39 9.07
C TYR A 94 1.46 -11.15 8.05
N LEU A 95 2.31 -10.46 7.29
CA LEU A 95 3.23 -11.09 6.35
C LEU A 95 4.13 -12.11 7.04
N LYS A 96 4.65 -11.83 8.24
CA LYS A 96 5.46 -12.79 9.00
C LYS A 96 4.67 -14.01 9.49
N GLU A 97 3.36 -13.87 9.70
CA GLU A 97 2.50 -14.95 10.17
C GLU A 97 2.07 -15.89 9.04
N ILE A 98 2.03 -15.38 7.80
CA ILE A 98 1.63 -16.16 6.61
C ILE A 98 2.81 -16.61 5.74
N SER A 99 4.04 -16.20 6.08
CA SER A 99 5.27 -16.59 5.37
C SER A 99 5.77 -17.97 5.78
#